data_AF-A0A1Q6T169-F1
#
_entry.id   AF-A0A1Q6T169-F1
#
_cell.length_a   1.000
_cell.length_b   1.000
_cell.length_c   1.000
_cell.angle_alpha   90.00
_cell.angle_beta   90.00
_cell.angle_gamma   90.00
#
_symmetry.space_group_name_H-M   'P 1'
#
loop_
_entity.id
_entity.type
_entity.pdbx_description
1 polymer ?
#
loop_
_entity_poly.entity_id
_entity_poly.type
_entity_poly.pdbx_seq_one_letter_code
_entity_poly.pdbx_strand_id
1 'polypeptide(L)'
;MAVNLECCSEHGLKGYLMDHGLTKESELLLGDNCLTGKLNIQLLLDYIKQYGVCDDVLIKAATAEETNVLMEYIEFRKNDYAHSYTYFTENFWKKFIPLRNRYIFDWLLRKGCDLYSTSIEEIIKLNDLEMFRIYCQIRPSSTKGLSCSTEKLLLESGNKEMLNLAFEAFQFSTRTLLALVNAGNEEILKRYFEIRGLENWQQQELIRNGNKKAIALYLSNRPLDKDAQMLLAKKEYKDLLKMHYLKYGIHDDVLAYQANLNNFKNYIGV
;
A
#
# COMPACT_ATOMS: atom_id res chain seq x y z
N MET A 1 -3.30 -8.12 41.76
CA MET A 1 -2.84 -9.35 42.46
C MET A 1 -2.50 -10.35 41.37
N ALA A 2 -1.30 -10.93 41.35
CA ALA A 2 -0.95 -11.92 40.32
C ALA A 2 -1.71 -13.22 40.61
N VAL A 3 -2.57 -13.65 39.69
CA VAL A 3 -3.23 -14.96 39.79
C VAL A 3 -2.24 -16.02 39.34
N ASN A 4 -2.02 -17.02 40.19
CA ASN A 4 -1.29 -18.20 39.78
C ASN A 4 -2.19 -19.06 38.88
N LEU A 5 -2.09 -18.83 37.57
CA LEU A 5 -2.88 -19.53 36.55
C LEU A 5 -2.66 -21.05 36.54
N GLU A 6 -1.61 -21.56 37.21
CA GLU A 6 -1.32 -22.99 37.32
C GLU A 6 -2.04 -23.70 38.49
N CYS A 7 -2.58 -22.95 39.45
CA CYS A 7 -3.16 -23.51 40.69
C CYS A 7 -4.68 -23.29 40.83
N CYS A 8 -5.33 -22.62 39.89
CA CYS A 8 -6.77 -22.35 39.93
C CYS A 8 -7.56 -23.37 39.09
N SER A 9 -8.73 -23.81 39.59
CA SER A 9 -9.66 -24.59 38.76
C SER A 9 -10.20 -23.73 37.61
N GLU A 10 -10.52 -24.33 36.46
CA GLU A 10 -11.05 -23.59 35.30
C GLU A 10 -12.30 -22.76 35.64
N HIS A 11 -13.15 -23.26 36.54
CA HIS A 11 -14.33 -22.53 37.01
C HIS A 11 -13.96 -21.28 37.83
N GLY A 12 -12.96 -21.39 38.73
CA GLY A 12 -12.45 -20.26 39.49
C GLY A 12 -11.72 -19.24 38.60
N LEU A 13 -10.99 -19.73 37.60
CA LEU A 13 -10.32 -18.89 36.61
C LEU A 13 -11.34 -18.08 35.80
N LYS A 14 -12.39 -18.73 35.31
CA LYS A 14 -13.46 -18.07 34.55
C LYS A 14 -14.12 -16.95 35.35
N GLY A 15 -14.46 -17.19 36.61
CA GLY A 15 -15.02 -16.16 37.49
C GLY A 15 -14.04 -14.99 37.68
N TYR A 16 -12.76 -15.28 37.90
CA TYR A 16 -11.76 -14.21 38.07
C TYR A 16 -11.59 -13.34 36.81
N LEU A 17 -11.46 -14.00 35.65
CA LEU A 17 -11.25 -13.34 34.36
C LEU A 17 -12.46 -12.52 33.90
N MET A 18 -13.66 -12.76 34.43
CA MET A 18 -14.84 -11.94 34.15
C MET A 18 -14.82 -10.58 34.86
N ASP A 19 -14.09 -10.49 35.98
CA ASP A 19 -14.15 -9.30 36.83
C ASP A 19 -12.83 -8.51 36.83
N HIS A 20 -11.73 -9.10 36.33
CA HIS A 20 -10.39 -8.52 36.45
C HIS A 20 -9.57 -8.67 35.17
N GLY A 21 -9.02 -7.54 34.71
CA GLY A 21 -7.99 -7.52 33.66
C GLY A 21 -6.66 -8.09 34.18
N LEU A 22 -5.92 -8.74 33.28
CA LEU A 22 -4.63 -9.36 33.58
C LEU A 22 -3.45 -8.42 33.31
N THR A 23 -2.31 -8.71 33.93
CA THR A 23 -1.03 -8.12 33.50
C THR A 23 -0.58 -8.78 32.19
N LYS A 24 0.31 -8.11 31.45
CA LYS A 24 0.82 -8.63 30.17
C LYS A 24 1.47 -10.02 30.30
N GLU A 25 2.22 -10.26 31.38
CA GLU A 25 2.85 -11.57 31.65
C GLU A 25 1.80 -12.65 31.90
N SER A 26 0.72 -12.29 32.60
CA SER A 26 -0.37 -13.21 32.92
C SER A 26 -1.22 -13.50 31.67
N GLU A 27 -1.44 -12.51 30.80
CA GLU A 27 -2.07 -12.72 29.49
C GLU A 27 -1.25 -13.68 28.64
N LEU A 28 0.07 -13.52 28.60
CA LEU A 28 0.95 -14.41 27.86
C LEU A 28 0.88 -15.85 28.37
N LEU A 29 0.89 -16.03 29.70
CA LEU A 29 0.76 -17.35 30.31
C LEU A 29 -0.62 -17.97 30.05
N LEU A 30 -1.70 -17.18 30.12
CA LEU A 30 -3.06 -17.64 29.74
C LEU A 30 -3.08 -18.07 28.28
N GLY A 31 -2.55 -17.25 27.39
CA GLY A 31 -2.42 -17.53 25.96
C GLY A 31 -1.66 -18.83 25.70
N ASP A 32 -0.50 -19.01 26.32
CA ASP A 32 0.33 -20.20 26.16
C ASP A 32 -0.40 -21.47 26.61
N ASN A 33 -1.03 -21.44 27.76
CA ASN A 33 -1.75 -22.59 28.28
C ASN A 33 -2.99 -22.93 27.43
N CYS A 34 -3.71 -21.93 26.94
CA CYS A 34 -4.88 -22.16 26.08
C CYS A 34 -4.48 -22.67 24.68
N LEU A 35 -3.50 -22.02 24.04
CA LEU A 35 -3.05 -22.37 22.69
C LEU A 35 -2.32 -23.73 22.62
N THR A 36 -1.78 -24.21 23.75
CA THR A 36 -1.18 -25.55 23.86
C THR A 36 -2.16 -26.62 24.36
N GLY A 37 -3.43 -26.26 24.60
CA GLY A 37 -4.48 -27.19 25.05
C GLY A 37 -4.39 -27.59 26.52
N LYS A 38 -3.53 -26.95 27.33
CA LYS A 38 -3.49 -27.17 28.79
C LYS A 38 -4.71 -26.58 29.50
N LEU A 39 -5.28 -25.52 28.94
CA LEU A 39 -6.52 -24.89 29.39
C LEU A 39 -7.50 -24.83 28.22
N ASN A 40 -8.79 -24.80 28.53
CA ASN A 40 -9.82 -24.60 27.52
C ASN A 40 -9.67 -23.25 26.81
N ILE A 41 -9.55 -23.28 25.48
CA ILE A 41 -9.43 -22.09 24.61
C ILE A 41 -10.57 -21.08 24.81
N GLN A 42 -11.75 -21.54 25.24
CA GLN A 42 -12.89 -20.65 25.51
C GLN A 42 -12.58 -19.62 26.61
N LEU A 43 -11.68 -19.92 27.54
CA LEU A 43 -11.24 -18.97 28.57
C LEU A 43 -10.53 -17.76 27.94
N LEU A 44 -9.69 -18.00 26.94
CA LEU A 44 -9.00 -16.94 26.21
C LEU A 44 -9.97 -16.13 25.35
N LEU A 45 -10.92 -16.80 24.66
CA LEU A 45 -11.93 -16.12 23.84
C LEU A 45 -12.84 -15.23 24.69
N ASP A 46 -13.32 -15.73 25.83
CA ASP A 46 -14.15 -14.97 26.76
C ASP A 46 -13.39 -13.75 27.32
N TYR A 47 -12.10 -13.92 27.66
CA TYR A 47 -11.25 -12.81 28.12
C TYR A 47 -11.05 -11.74 27.04
N ILE A 48 -10.76 -12.14 25.80
CA ILE A 48 -10.55 -11.21 24.68
C ILE A 48 -11.79 -10.36 24.43
N LYS A 49 -13.00 -10.94 24.50
CA LYS A 49 -14.26 -10.20 24.32
C LYS A 49 -14.41 -9.02 25.27
N GLN A 50 -13.81 -9.11 26.45
CA GLN A 50 -14.01 -8.15 27.53
C GLN A 50 -12.85 -7.17 27.67
N TYR A 51 -11.61 -7.63 27.47
CA TYR A 51 -10.40 -6.84 27.76
C TYR A 51 -9.43 -6.73 26.58
N GLY A 52 -9.67 -7.45 25.49
CA GLY A 52 -8.66 -7.67 24.46
C GLY A 52 -7.52 -8.56 24.96
N VAL A 53 -6.34 -8.43 24.33
CA VAL A 53 -5.11 -9.11 24.75
C VAL A 53 -3.89 -8.44 24.12
N CYS A 54 -2.71 -8.61 24.71
CA CYS A 54 -1.47 -8.09 24.15
C CYS A 54 -1.03 -8.77 22.84
N ASP A 55 -0.23 -8.04 22.05
CA ASP A 55 0.27 -8.51 20.74
C ASP A 55 1.01 -9.85 20.82
N ASP A 56 1.71 -10.14 21.91
CA ASP A 56 2.53 -11.36 22.04
C ASP A 56 1.67 -12.63 22.03
N VAL A 57 0.47 -12.60 22.61
CA VAL A 57 -0.51 -13.70 22.53
C VAL A 57 -1.06 -13.84 21.11
N LEU A 58 -1.36 -12.72 20.45
CA LEU A 58 -1.85 -12.72 19.06
C LEU A 58 -0.80 -13.27 18.10
N ILE A 59 0.48 -12.97 18.31
CA ILE A 59 1.59 -13.55 17.53
C ILE A 59 1.65 -15.07 17.71
N LYS A 60 1.47 -15.57 18.93
CA LYS A 60 1.43 -17.01 19.18
C LYS A 60 0.22 -17.66 18.53
N ALA A 61 -0.96 -17.04 18.64
CA ALA A 61 -2.17 -17.52 17.97
C ALA A 61 -1.99 -17.57 16.44
N ALA A 62 -1.41 -16.53 15.85
CA ALA A 62 -1.08 -16.48 14.43
C ALA A 62 -0.05 -17.53 14.02
N THR A 63 0.93 -17.84 14.88
CA THR A 63 1.93 -18.89 14.63
C THR A 63 1.31 -20.29 14.71
N ALA A 64 0.35 -20.49 15.61
CA ALA A 64 -0.42 -21.72 15.74
C ALA A 64 -1.59 -21.82 14.74
N GLU A 65 -1.79 -20.81 13.89
CA GLU A 65 -2.92 -20.71 12.94
C GLU A 65 -4.31 -20.77 13.61
N GLU A 66 -4.38 -20.34 14.88
CA GLU A 66 -5.61 -20.28 15.68
C GLU A 66 -6.46 -19.06 15.30
N THR A 67 -7.09 -19.16 14.13
CA THR A 67 -7.89 -18.08 13.54
C THR A 67 -9.09 -17.66 14.40
N ASN A 68 -9.61 -18.53 15.26
CA ASN A 68 -10.69 -18.19 16.18
C ASN A 68 -10.28 -17.10 17.18
N VAL A 69 -9.06 -17.19 17.72
CA VAL A 69 -8.51 -16.19 18.64
C VAL A 69 -8.30 -14.85 17.93
N LEU A 70 -7.77 -14.89 16.70
CA LEU A 70 -7.57 -13.69 15.88
C LEU A 70 -8.91 -13.04 15.49
N MET A 71 -9.93 -13.84 15.13
CA MET A 71 -11.27 -13.32 14.83
C MET A 71 -11.90 -12.65 16.04
N GLU A 72 -11.83 -13.27 17.21
CA GLU A 72 -12.39 -12.70 18.43
C GLU A 72 -11.74 -11.36 18.77
N TYR A 73 -10.42 -11.25 18.57
CA TYR A 73 -9.72 -9.99 18.74
C TYR A 73 -10.16 -8.92 17.74
N ILE A 74 -10.40 -9.29 16.47
CA ILE A 74 -10.93 -8.38 15.46
C ILE A 74 -12.32 -7.87 15.87
N GLU A 75 -13.22 -8.75 16.32
CA GLU A 75 -14.56 -8.37 16.74
C GLU A 75 -14.55 -7.48 18.00
N PHE A 76 -13.68 -7.79 18.98
CA PHE A 76 -13.43 -6.91 20.12
C PHE A 76 -13.04 -5.49 19.67
N ARG A 77 -12.06 -5.37 18.76
CA ARG A 77 -11.57 -4.06 18.28
C ARG A 77 -12.59 -3.32 17.41
N LYS A 78 -13.47 -3.99 16.69
CA LYS A 78 -14.56 -3.34 15.93
C LYS A 78 -15.54 -2.62 16.85
N ASN A 79 -15.85 -3.21 18.00
CA ASN A 79 -16.75 -2.63 18.98
C ASN A 79 -16.16 -1.36 19.61
N ASP A 80 -14.84 -1.35 19.85
CA ASP A 80 -14.14 -0.21 20.47
C ASP A 80 -13.76 0.88 19.46
N TYR A 81 -13.52 0.52 18.19
CA TYR A 81 -13.02 1.42 17.16
C TYR A 81 -13.81 1.29 15.86
N ALA A 82 -15.07 1.75 15.89
CA ALA A 82 -16.00 1.63 14.78
C ALA A 82 -15.51 2.20 13.43
N HIS A 83 -14.42 2.98 13.40
CA HIS A 83 -13.91 3.67 12.20
C HIS A 83 -12.43 3.36 11.88
N SER A 84 -11.77 2.47 12.63
CA SER A 84 -10.39 2.05 12.31
C SER A 84 -10.38 0.74 11.56
N TYR A 85 -9.67 0.70 10.42
CA TYR A 85 -9.40 -0.53 9.68
C TYR A 85 -8.10 -1.22 10.16
N THR A 86 -7.31 -0.57 11.02
CA THR A 86 -6.11 -1.14 11.65
C THR A 86 -6.47 -1.77 13.01
N TYR A 87 -7.08 -2.96 12.97
CA TYR A 87 -7.46 -3.70 14.18
C TYR A 87 -6.25 -4.15 15.00
N PHE A 88 -5.16 -4.51 14.32
CA PHE A 88 -3.90 -4.90 14.94
C PHE A 88 -2.96 -3.71 15.03
N THR A 89 -2.17 -3.67 16.10
CA THR A 89 -1.20 -2.61 16.33
C THR A 89 -0.04 -2.68 15.33
N GLU A 90 0.69 -1.57 15.15
CA GLU A 90 1.92 -1.58 14.36
C GLU A 90 2.97 -2.55 14.93
N ASN A 91 3.01 -2.72 16.25
CA ASN A 91 3.93 -3.63 16.93
C ASN A 91 3.61 -5.11 16.65
N PHE A 92 2.33 -5.47 16.58
CA PHE A 92 1.91 -6.78 16.08
C PHE A 92 2.47 -7.03 14.68
N TRP A 93 2.23 -6.13 13.73
CA TRP A 93 2.69 -6.32 12.35
C TRP A 93 4.22 -6.40 12.24
N LYS A 94 4.96 -5.59 13.00
CA LYS A 94 6.43 -5.64 13.08
C LYS A 94 6.95 -7.00 13.53
N LYS A 95 6.24 -7.70 14.42
CA LYS A 95 6.61 -9.04 14.89
C LYS A 95 6.09 -10.15 13.95
N PHE A 96 4.91 -9.96 13.38
CA PHE A 96 4.24 -10.98 12.56
C PHE A 96 4.87 -11.12 11.17
N ILE A 97 5.16 -10.00 10.49
CA ILE A 97 5.65 -10.00 9.10
C ILE A 97 6.95 -10.81 8.94
N PRO A 98 7.96 -10.67 9.83
CA PRO A 98 9.16 -11.50 9.77
C PRO A 98 8.93 -13.02 9.88
N LEU A 99 7.80 -13.46 10.44
CA LEU A 99 7.45 -14.88 10.52
C LEU A 99 7.06 -15.47 9.15
N ARG A 100 6.74 -14.63 8.17
CA ARG A 100 6.36 -15.02 6.80
C ARG A 100 5.23 -16.05 6.76
N ASN A 101 4.33 -16.04 7.75
CA ASN A 101 3.11 -16.84 7.72
C ASN A 101 2.12 -16.22 6.73
N ARG A 102 2.30 -16.56 5.45
CA ARG A 102 1.53 -16.02 4.32
C ARG A 102 0.04 -16.40 4.39
N TYR A 103 -0.28 -17.57 4.95
CA TYR A 103 -1.65 -18.02 5.12
C TYR A 103 -2.42 -17.09 6.07
N ILE A 104 -1.90 -16.87 7.27
CA ILE A 104 -2.53 -15.96 8.23
C ILE A 104 -2.47 -14.51 7.74
N PHE A 105 -1.41 -14.10 7.03
CA PHE A 105 -1.33 -12.78 6.43
C PHE A 105 -2.45 -12.52 5.40
N ASP A 106 -2.62 -13.41 4.41
CA ASP A 106 -3.72 -13.33 3.43
C ASP A 106 -5.08 -13.32 4.13
N TRP A 107 -5.26 -14.23 5.10
CA TRP A 107 -6.50 -14.30 5.87
C TRP A 107 -6.81 -13.00 6.62
N LEU A 108 -5.84 -12.41 7.32
CA LEU A 108 -6.02 -11.15 8.05
C LEU A 108 -6.41 -10.00 7.12
N LEU A 109 -5.74 -9.87 5.98
CA LEU A 109 -6.06 -8.84 4.98
C LEU A 109 -7.47 -9.05 4.39
N ARG A 110 -7.89 -10.30 4.12
CA ARG A 110 -9.27 -10.61 3.67
C ARG A 110 -10.34 -10.33 4.72
N LYS A 111 -9.99 -10.31 6.00
CA LYS A 111 -10.86 -9.85 7.09
C LYS A 111 -10.94 -8.33 7.22
N GLY A 112 -10.27 -7.60 6.32
CA GLY A 112 -10.28 -6.13 6.29
C GLY A 112 -9.28 -5.50 7.25
N CYS A 113 -8.30 -6.26 7.76
CA CYS A 113 -7.22 -5.69 8.57
C CYS A 113 -6.25 -4.94 7.65
N ASP A 114 -6.16 -3.62 7.80
CA ASP A 114 -5.24 -2.80 7.02
C ASP A 114 -3.83 -2.79 7.64
N LEU A 115 -2.84 -2.45 6.81
CA LEU A 115 -1.44 -2.34 7.20
C LEU A 115 -1.04 -0.89 7.41
N TYR A 116 -0.11 -0.67 8.33
CA TYR A 116 0.61 0.60 8.40
C TYR A 116 1.63 0.69 7.26
N SER A 117 1.94 1.91 6.80
CA SER A 117 2.99 2.13 5.79
C SER A 117 4.33 1.49 6.18
N THR A 118 4.69 1.57 7.46
CA THR A 118 5.91 0.95 8.01
C THR A 118 5.89 -0.58 7.95
N SER A 119 4.71 -1.20 8.02
CA SER A 119 4.54 -2.65 7.84
C SER A 119 4.75 -3.06 6.38
N ILE A 120 4.27 -2.27 5.43
CA ILE A 120 4.53 -2.51 4.00
C ILE A 120 6.02 -2.33 3.69
N GLU A 121 6.66 -1.32 4.28
CA GLU A 121 8.11 -1.11 4.18
C GLU A 121 8.91 -2.31 4.69
N GLU A 122 8.45 -2.98 5.74
CA GLU A 122 9.08 -4.20 6.25
C GLU A 122 9.00 -5.36 5.25
N ILE A 123 7.85 -5.55 4.60
CA ILE A 123 7.70 -6.56 3.53
C ILE A 123 8.69 -6.29 2.38
N ILE A 124 8.85 -5.03 2.00
CA ILE A 124 9.81 -4.61 0.97
C ILE A 124 11.26 -4.88 1.40
N LYS A 125 11.64 -4.54 2.65
CA LYS A 125 12.98 -4.80 3.19
C LYS A 125 13.31 -6.29 3.25
N LEU A 126 12.33 -7.11 3.64
CA LEU A 126 12.46 -8.57 3.64
C LEU A 126 12.50 -9.17 2.23
N ASN A 127 12.19 -8.36 1.21
CA ASN A 127 12.08 -8.76 -0.18
C ASN A 127 11.13 -9.96 -0.38
N ASP A 128 10.05 -10.01 0.41
CA ASP A 128 9.05 -11.08 0.33
C ASP A 128 8.01 -10.76 -0.74
N LEU A 129 8.32 -11.17 -1.97
CA LEU A 129 7.48 -10.96 -3.14
C LEU A 129 6.06 -11.49 -2.96
N GLU A 130 5.87 -12.62 -2.28
CA GLU A 130 4.56 -13.27 -2.20
C GLU A 130 3.65 -12.56 -1.19
N MET A 131 4.19 -12.15 -0.04
CA MET A 131 3.43 -11.28 0.87
C MET A 131 3.08 -9.95 0.21
N PHE A 132 4.00 -9.38 -0.56
CA PHE A 132 3.71 -8.15 -1.31
C PHE A 132 2.64 -8.36 -2.38
N ARG A 133 2.66 -9.49 -3.10
CA ARG A 133 1.64 -9.87 -4.07
C ARG A 133 0.26 -9.98 -3.43
N ILE A 134 0.16 -10.67 -2.30
CA ILE A 134 -1.09 -10.79 -1.52
C ILE A 134 -1.62 -9.39 -1.17
N TYR A 135 -0.75 -8.51 -0.65
CA TYR A 135 -1.13 -7.13 -0.33
C TYR A 135 -1.63 -6.35 -1.54
N CYS A 136 -0.93 -6.42 -2.67
CA CYS A 136 -1.31 -5.78 -3.94
C CYS A 136 -2.61 -6.32 -4.56
N GLN A 137 -2.97 -7.58 -4.28
CA GLN A 137 -4.20 -8.19 -4.80
C GLN A 137 -5.42 -7.81 -3.97
N ILE A 138 -5.30 -7.80 -2.63
CA ILE A 138 -6.42 -7.51 -1.75
C ILE A 138 -6.76 -6.03 -1.75
N ARG A 139 -5.73 -5.15 -1.78
CA ARG A 139 -5.85 -3.68 -1.75
C ARG A 139 -6.93 -3.21 -0.76
N PRO A 140 -6.61 -3.13 0.55
CA PRO A 140 -7.54 -2.61 1.53
C PRO A 140 -8.17 -1.29 1.04
N SER A 141 -9.50 -1.20 1.11
CA SER A 141 -10.31 -0.15 0.46
C SER A 141 -9.91 1.29 0.83
N SER A 142 -9.21 1.44 1.95
CA SER A 142 -8.62 2.67 2.50
C SER A 142 -7.43 3.20 1.70
N THR A 143 -6.71 2.34 0.96
CA THR A 143 -5.41 2.67 0.41
C THR A 143 -5.46 2.88 -1.10
N LYS A 144 -5.56 4.16 -1.52
CA LYS A 144 -5.48 4.56 -2.94
C LYS A 144 -4.05 4.50 -3.51
N GLY A 145 -3.02 4.57 -2.66
CA GLY A 145 -1.63 4.59 -3.08
C GLY A 145 -0.67 4.32 -1.92
N LEU A 146 0.59 4.07 -2.25
CA LEU A 146 1.66 3.92 -1.25
C LEU A 146 2.08 5.30 -0.71
N SER A 147 2.63 5.34 0.50
CA SER A 147 3.25 6.55 1.01
C SER A 147 4.52 6.89 0.21
N CYS A 148 4.92 8.15 0.14
CA CYS A 148 6.13 8.57 -0.59
C CYS A 148 7.41 7.87 -0.08
N SER A 149 7.50 7.56 1.23
CA SER A 149 8.65 6.82 1.78
C SER A 149 8.65 5.37 1.31
N THR A 150 7.48 4.73 1.30
CA THR A 150 7.30 3.36 0.83
C THR A 150 7.59 3.24 -0.66
N GLU A 151 7.14 4.19 -1.49
CA GLU A 151 7.47 4.25 -2.93
C GLU A 151 8.98 4.34 -3.16
N LYS A 152 9.65 5.24 -2.42
CA LYS A 152 11.11 5.40 -2.51
C LYS A 152 11.84 4.12 -2.15
N LEU A 153 11.45 3.49 -1.03
CA LEU A 153 12.05 2.24 -0.58
C LEU A 153 11.85 1.11 -1.61
N LEU A 154 10.66 1.02 -2.21
CA LEU A 154 10.39 0.05 -3.27
C LEU A 154 11.28 0.25 -4.49
N LEU A 155 11.50 1.50 -4.91
CA LEU A 155 12.40 1.83 -6.00
C LEU A 155 13.86 1.46 -5.66
N GLU A 156 14.29 1.72 -4.43
CA GLU A 156 15.63 1.39 -3.93
C GLU A 156 15.86 -0.12 -3.77
N SER A 157 14.80 -0.91 -3.56
CA SER A 157 14.90 -2.37 -3.41
C SER A 157 15.45 -3.07 -4.65
N GLY A 158 15.31 -2.47 -5.84
CA GLY A 158 15.70 -3.07 -7.12
C GLY A 158 14.87 -4.30 -7.53
N ASN A 159 13.85 -4.69 -6.76
CA ASN A 159 13.01 -5.84 -7.11
C ASN A 159 12.01 -5.45 -8.21
N LYS A 160 12.34 -5.85 -9.45
CA LYS A 160 11.54 -5.55 -10.65
C LYS A 160 10.13 -6.13 -10.60
N GLU A 161 9.95 -7.31 -9.99
CA GLU A 161 8.64 -7.96 -9.92
C GLU A 161 7.74 -7.26 -8.90
N MET A 162 8.26 -6.91 -7.72
CA MET A 162 7.52 -6.10 -6.74
C MET A 162 7.18 -4.73 -7.30
N LEU A 163 8.09 -4.11 -8.06
CA LEU A 163 7.84 -2.82 -8.69
C LEU A 163 6.72 -2.90 -9.73
N ASN A 164 6.72 -3.93 -10.59
CA ASN A 164 5.65 -4.15 -11.55
C ASN A 164 4.29 -4.37 -10.85
N LEU A 165 4.26 -5.21 -9.80
CA LEU A 165 3.06 -5.42 -8.99
C LEU A 165 2.55 -4.10 -8.39
N ALA A 166 3.46 -3.26 -7.89
CA ALA A 166 3.09 -1.97 -7.34
C ALA A 166 2.55 -1.00 -8.39
N PHE A 167 3.07 -1.00 -9.61
CA PHE A 167 2.55 -0.17 -10.72
C PHE A 167 1.14 -0.59 -11.15
N GLU A 168 0.87 -1.90 -11.16
CA GLU A 168 -0.46 -2.44 -11.39
C GLU A 168 -1.40 -2.14 -10.20
N ALA A 169 -0.85 -2.14 -8.98
CA ALA A 169 -1.61 -2.00 -7.75
C ALA A 169 -1.98 -0.57 -7.38
N PHE A 170 -1.03 0.35 -7.52
CA PHE A 170 -1.07 1.66 -6.89
C PHE A 170 -0.74 2.77 -7.89
N GLN A 171 -1.40 3.91 -7.72
CA GLN A 171 -0.97 5.14 -8.37
C GLN A 171 0.19 5.72 -7.57
N PHE A 172 1.34 5.88 -8.23
CA PHE A 172 2.50 6.50 -7.61
C PHE A 172 2.28 8.01 -7.49
N SER A 173 2.81 8.57 -6.42
CA SER A 173 2.74 10.00 -6.18
C SER A 173 3.45 10.79 -7.28
N THR A 174 2.87 11.93 -7.67
CA THR A 174 3.48 12.81 -8.68
C THR A 174 4.88 13.27 -8.25
N ARG A 175 5.12 13.41 -6.94
CA ARG A 175 6.45 13.74 -6.39
C ARG A 175 7.48 12.67 -6.75
N THR A 176 7.15 11.39 -6.57
CA THR A 176 8.04 10.28 -6.92
C THR A 176 8.25 10.20 -8.42
N LEU A 177 7.20 10.36 -9.23
CA LEU A 177 7.31 10.36 -10.69
C LEU A 177 8.22 11.49 -11.20
N LEU A 178 8.06 12.71 -10.69
CA LEU A 178 8.92 13.83 -11.05
C LEU A 178 10.37 13.62 -10.60
N ALA A 179 10.60 13.00 -9.44
CA ALA A 179 11.94 12.65 -8.99
C ALA A 179 12.62 11.65 -9.95
N LEU A 180 11.88 10.64 -10.43
CA LEU A 180 12.38 9.71 -11.46
C LEU A 180 12.70 10.40 -12.79
N VAL A 181 11.86 11.35 -13.21
CA VAL A 181 12.09 12.17 -14.41
C VAL A 181 13.34 13.03 -14.27
N ASN A 182 13.53 13.68 -13.13
CA ASN A 182 14.70 14.52 -12.87
C ASN A 182 15.99 13.70 -12.75
N ALA A 183 15.91 12.49 -12.20
CA ALA A 183 17.03 11.57 -12.10
C ALA A 183 17.38 10.90 -13.44
N GLY A 184 16.51 10.99 -14.46
CA GLY A 184 16.72 10.33 -15.75
C GLY A 184 16.57 8.81 -15.69
N ASN A 185 15.74 8.28 -14.79
CA ASN A 185 15.52 6.84 -14.62
C ASN A 185 14.60 6.26 -15.72
N GLU A 186 15.09 6.27 -16.96
CA GLU A 186 14.32 5.90 -18.16
C GLU A 186 13.75 4.48 -18.11
N GLU A 187 14.48 3.47 -17.60
CA GLU A 187 13.98 2.09 -17.52
C GLU A 187 12.72 1.99 -16.64
N ILE A 188 12.75 2.63 -15.47
CA ILE A 188 11.65 2.61 -14.50
C ILE A 188 10.45 3.36 -15.05
N LEU A 189 10.68 4.56 -15.61
CA LEU A 189 9.63 5.36 -16.22
C LEU A 189 8.96 4.64 -17.40
N LYS A 190 9.74 3.93 -18.22
CA LYS A 190 9.22 3.15 -19.34
C LYS A 190 8.23 2.10 -18.85
N ARG A 191 8.64 1.30 -17.86
CA ARG A 191 7.79 0.28 -17.23
C ARG A 191 6.52 0.88 -16.64
N TYR A 192 6.66 2.01 -15.94
CA TYR A 192 5.51 2.69 -15.35
C TYR A 192 4.51 3.13 -16.42
N PHE A 193 4.95 3.77 -17.51
CA PHE A 193 4.08 4.25 -18.58
C PHE A 193 3.46 3.14 -19.43
N GLU A 194 4.14 2.00 -19.56
CA GLU A 194 3.58 0.78 -20.18
C GLU A 194 2.38 0.26 -19.37
N ILE A 195 2.46 0.27 -18.03
CA ILE A 195 1.41 -0.25 -17.15
C ILE A 195 0.31 0.79 -16.89
N ARG A 196 0.68 2.05 -16.66
CA ARG A 196 -0.22 3.13 -16.22
C ARG A 196 -0.18 4.35 -17.14
N GLY A 197 -1.37 4.88 -17.45
CA GLY A 197 -1.52 6.22 -18.01
C GLY A 197 -1.39 7.28 -16.92
N LEU A 198 -0.98 8.48 -17.32
CA LEU A 198 -1.00 9.66 -16.46
C LEU A 198 -2.33 10.38 -16.60
N GLU A 199 -2.85 10.96 -15.52
CA GLU A 199 -3.99 11.87 -15.60
C GLU A 199 -3.59 13.16 -16.33
N ASN A 200 -4.56 13.87 -16.95
CA ASN A 200 -4.30 15.10 -17.71
C ASN A 200 -3.38 16.09 -16.98
N TRP A 201 -3.65 16.37 -15.70
CA TRP A 201 -2.82 17.30 -14.93
C TRP A 201 -1.38 16.77 -14.69
N GLN A 202 -1.20 15.45 -14.54
CA GLN A 202 0.12 14.82 -14.42
C GLN A 202 0.88 14.84 -15.76
N GLN A 203 0.18 14.65 -16.88
CA GLN A 203 0.75 14.83 -18.22
C GLN A 203 1.26 16.27 -18.42
N GLN A 204 0.47 17.26 -17.97
CA GLN A 204 0.89 18.66 -18.02
C GLN A 204 2.13 18.91 -17.14
N GLU A 205 2.21 18.34 -15.94
CA GLU A 205 3.40 18.44 -15.07
C GLU A 205 4.65 17.83 -15.73
N LEU A 206 4.52 16.65 -16.36
CA LEU A 206 5.60 16.03 -17.13
C LEU A 206 6.11 16.96 -18.24
N ILE A 207 5.21 17.65 -18.94
CA ILE A 207 5.57 18.62 -19.99
C ILE A 207 6.19 19.89 -19.39
N ARG A 208 5.67 20.39 -18.27
CA ARG A 208 6.21 21.58 -17.58
C ARG A 208 7.66 21.36 -17.15
N ASN A 209 7.97 20.16 -16.67
CA ASN A 209 9.31 19.74 -16.26
C ASN A 209 10.35 19.92 -17.39
N GLY A 210 9.96 19.72 -18.65
CA GLY A 210 10.80 20.01 -19.81
C GLY A 210 11.83 18.93 -20.16
N ASN A 211 11.88 17.81 -19.43
CA ASN A 211 12.69 16.66 -19.82
C ASN A 211 12.12 15.98 -21.09
N LYS A 212 12.61 16.41 -22.26
CA LYS A 212 12.15 15.94 -23.58
C LYS A 212 12.25 14.43 -23.76
N LYS A 213 13.24 13.76 -23.14
CA LYS A 213 13.39 12.30 -23.23
C LYS A 213 12.27 11.58 -22.47
N ALA A 214 11.98 12.01 -21.25
CA ALA A 214 10.88 11.44 -20.46
C ALA A 214 9.51 11.69 -21.13
N ILE A 215 9.32 12.88 -21.71
CA ILE A 215 8.11 13.18 -22.49
C ILE A 215 8.02 12.24 -23.71
N ALA A 216 9.08 12.10 -24.49
CA ALA A 216 9.10 11.17 -25.63
C ALA A 216 8.81 9.72 -25.22
N LEU A 217 9.32 9.30 -24.06
CA LEU A 217 9.07 7.97 -23.51
C LEU A 217 7.60 7.74 -23.15
N TYR A 218 6.92 8.75 -22.63
CA TYR A 218 5.47 8.68 -22.41
C TYR A 218 4.71 8.60 -23.74
N LEU A 219 5.04 9.49 -24.69
CA LEU A 219 4.40 9.56 -26.01
C LEU A 219 4.60 8.29 -26.84
N SER A 220 5.71 7.56 -26.67
CA SER A 220 5.90 6.31 -27.37
C SER A 220 4.90 5.22 -26.96
N ASN A 221 4.26 5.35 -25.79
CA ASN A 221 3.35 4.34 -25.25
C ASN A 221 1.90 4.81 -25.13
N ARG A 222 1.65 6.12 -24.94
CA ARG A 222 0.34 6.66 -24.58
C ARG A 222 -0.02 7.95 -25.33
N PRO A 223 -1.31 8.20 -25.61
CA PRO A 223 -1.78 9.49 -26.10
C PRO A 223 -1.75 10.55 -24.98
N LEU A 224 -1.71 11.83 -25.38
CA LEU A 224 -1.95 12.97 -24.51
C LEU A 224 -3.40 13.44 -24.57
N ASP A 225 -3.88 13.98 -23.47
CA ASP A 225 -5.12 14.73 -23.40
C ASP A 225 -4.97 16.10 -24.07
N LYS A 226 -6.11 16.68 -24.48
CA LYS A 226 -6.18 17.96 -25.20
C LYS A 226 -5.33 19.07 -24.56
N ASP A 227 -5.42 19.25 -23.25
CA ASP A 227 -4.70 20.33 -22.57
C ASP A 227 -3.19 20.10 -22.55
N ALA A 228 -2.76 18.85 -22.41
CA ALA A 228 -1.36 18.47 -22.48
C ALA A 228 -0.81 18.63 -23.91
N GLN A 229 -1.59 18.28 -24.95
CA GLN A 229 -1.25 18.59 -26.35
C GLN A 229 -1.09 20.10 -26.58
N MET A 230 -2.04 20.90 -26.07
CA MET A 230 -1.98 22.35 -26.14
C MET A 230 -0.74 22.92 -25.43
N LEU A 231 -0.34 22.33 -24.30
CA LEU A 231 0.85 22.75 -23.59
C LEU A 231 2.14 22.43 -24.35
N LEU A 232 2.24 21.27 -25.00
CA LEU A 232 3.36 20.96 -25.91
C LEU A 232 3.47 21.99 -27.04
N ALA A 233 2.34 22.36 -27.63
CA ALA A 233 2.25 23.37 -28.67
C ALA A 233 2.75 24.73 -28.19
N LYS A 234 2.28 25.20 -27.03
CA LYS A 234 2.69 26.47 -26.41
C LYS A 234 4.17 26.50 -26.02
N LYS A 235 4.75 25.36 -25.62
CA LYS A 235 6.18 25.19 -25.32
C LYS A 235 7.05 25.06 -26.57
N GLU A 236 6.44 25.07 -27.76
CA GLU A 236 7.11 24.89 -29.05
C GLU A 236 7.94 23.61 -29.17
N TYR A 237 7.50 22.54 -28.50
CA TYR A 237 8.14 21.22 -28.59
C TYR A 237 7.71 20.50 -29.88
N LYS A 238 8.06 21.08 -31.03
CA LYS A 238 7.60 20.67 -32.37
C LYS A 238 7.84 19.19 -32.67
N ASP A 239 9.02 18.66 -32.34
CA ASP A 239 9.34 17.25 -32.61
C ASP A 239 8.49 16.28 -31.78
N LEU A 240 8.23 16.62 -30.52
CA LEU A 240 7.38 15.82 -29.63
C LEU A 240 5.90 15.90 -30.04
N LEU A 241 5.43 17.09 -30.43
CA LEU A 241 4.08 17.27 -30.94
C LEU A 241 3.88 16.51 -32.26
N LYS A 242 4.87 16.54 -33.15
CA LYS A 242 4.87 15.76 -34.40
C LYS A 242 4.88 14.26 -34.12
N MET A 243 5.69 13.79 -33.17
CA MET A 243 5.71 12.39 -32.75
C MET A 243 4.33 11.93 -32.26
N HIS A 244 3.68 12.72 -31.41
CA HIS A 244 2.33 12.43 -30.93
C HIS A 244 1.30 12.42 -32.06
N TYR A 245 1.31 13.45 -32.92
CA TYR A 245 0.41 13.57 -34.08
C TYR A 245 0.49 12.37 -35.02
N LEU A 246 1.70 11.93 -35.39
CA LEU A 246 1.89 10.82 -36.33
C LEU A 246 1.36 9.48 -35.80
N LYS A 247 1.27 9.31 -34.47
CA LYS A 247 0.87 8.06 -33.85
C LYS A 247 -0.59 8.04 -33.38
N TYR A 248 -1.09 9.14 -32.83
CA TYR A 248 -2.42 9.20 -32.20
C TYR A 248 -3.33 10.30 -32.77
N GLY A 249 -2.85 11.09 -33.72
CA GLY A 249 -3.53 12.31 -34.15
C GLY A 249 -3.36 13.45 -33.15
N ILE A 250 -4.06 14.55 -33.41
CA ILE A 250 -4.00 15.78 -32.59
C ILE A 250 -5.39 16.40 -32.56
N HIS A 251 -5.72 17.08 -31.47
CA HIS A 251 -7.01 17.74 -31.33
C HIS A 251 -7.12 19.00 -32.21
N ASP A 252 -8.28 19.24 -32.81
CA ASP A 252 -8.53 20.35 -33.75
C ASP A 252 -8.16 21.73 -33.19
N ASP A 253 -8.54 22.02 -31.94
CA ASP A 253 -8.14 23.26 -31.25
C ASP A 253 -6.62 23.48 -31.22
N VAL A 254 -5.82 22.41 -31.12
CA VAL A 254 -4.36 22.50 -31.10
C VAL A 254 -3.83 22.76 -32.51
N LEU A 255 -4.45 22.19 -33.55
CA LEU A 255 -4.15 22.51 -34.95
C LEU A 255 -4.45 23.96 -35.27
N ALA A 256 -5.64 24.44 -34.88
CA ALA A 256 -6.04 25.83 -35.07
C ALA A 256 -5.07 26.80 -34.37
N TYR A 257 -4.65 26.46 -33.14
CA TYR A 257 -3.63 27.23 -32.43
C TYR A 257 -2.29 27.29 -33.18
N GLN A 258 -1.78 26.15 -33.67
CA GLN A 258 -0.52 26.10 -34.43
C GLN A 258 -0.60 26.90 -35.73
N ALA A 259 -1.71 26.80 -36.48
CA ALA A 259 -1.91 27.57 -37.70
C ALA A 259 -1.89 29.09 -37.42
N ASN A 260 -2.61 29.53 -36.39
CA ASN A 260 -2.64 30.93 -35.99
C ASN A 260 -1.28 31.44 -35.51
N LEU A 261 -0.54 30.63 -34.74
CA LEU A 261 0.80 30.98 -34.26
C LEU A 261 1.78 31.17 -35.42
N ASN A 262 1.76 30.27 -36.42
CA ASN A 262 2.62 30.38 -37.60
C ASN A 262 2.26 31.61 -38.44
N ASN A 263 0.97 31.88 -38.65
CA ASN A 263 0.52 33.09 -39.34
C ASN A 263 1.00 34.36 -38.63
N PHE A 264 0.91 34.39 -37.30
CA PHE A 264 1.38 35.52 -36.51
C PHE A 264 2.91 35.70 -36.62
N LYS A 265 3.69 34.63 -36.51
CA LYS A 265 5.16 34.68 -36.66
C LYS A 265 5.60 35.19 -38.02
N ASN A 266 4.96 34.69 -39.09
CA ASN A 266 5.18 35.19 -40.45
C ASN A 266 4.83 36.67 -40.58
N TYR A 267 3.77 37.14 -39.90
CA TYR A 267 3.37 38.56 -39.91
C TYR A 267 4.39 39.47 -39.23
N ILE A 268 4.97 39.04 -38.10
CA ILE A 268 5.97 39.83 -37.35
C ILE A 268 7.41 39.63 -37.84
N GLY A 269 7.63 38.76 -38.83
CA GLY A 269 8.95 38.50 -39.42
C GLY A 269 9.94 37.75 -38.51
N VAL A 270 9.43 36.87 -37.64
CA VAL A 270 10.22 36.05 -36.68
C VAL A 270 10.19 34.57 -37.03
#